data_AF-X1MP68-F1
#
_entry.id   AF-X1MP68-F1
#
_cell.length_a   1.000
_cell.length_b   1.000
_cell.length_c   1.000
_cell.angle_alpha   90.00
_cell.angle_beta   90.00
_cell.angle_gamma   90.00
#
_symmetry.space_group_name_H-M   'P 1'
#
loop_
_entity.id
_entity.type
_entity.pdbx_description
1 polymer ?
#
loop_
_entity_poly.entity_id
_entity_poly.type
_entity_poly.pdbx_seq_one_letter_code
_entity_poly.pdbx_strand_id
1 'polypeptide(L)'
;SDDDREVDGELKAFKEVGISGAGFVSESGKPLLPSFGRFVQIPSGCDFDVSVKRSRRVKFEDVLITAAQEEAVDGAEGEFEFDQASYAEDEFYPADIVEVSGPQNMDDYRVLLVHVRPLLCNPAQKLLIGYSNITVTINLTQREPTAEEEVDEYAFVDPPTNREGFGNLLLNPRRRISERVTGIRAAGLTIVPLPRGPEFLIIYDERLKKPAEKLAEWKNRRGLRTETVSIKTVGNSVAKIKKCIRNRRKS
;
A
#
# COMPACT_ATOMS: atom_id res chain seq x y z
N SER A 1 -29.75 -8.83 6.25
CA SER A 1 -30.78 -8.43 7.23
C SER A 1 -31.82 -7.61 6.49
N ASP A 2 -33.09 -7.68 6.88
CA ASP A 2 -34.11 -6.77 6.37
C ASP A 2 -34.19 -5.60 7.35
N ASP A 3 -34.10 -4.36 6.86
CA ASP A 3 -34.18 -3.14 7.67
C ASP A 3 -35.11 -2.15 6.96
N ASP A 4 -36.24 -1.84 7.59
CA ASP A 4 -37.21 -0.90 7.04
C ASP A 4 -36.83 0.52 7.47
N ARG A 5 -36.58 1.40 6.49
CA ARG A 5 -36.20 2.79 6.75
C ARG A 5 -37.16 3.74 6.06
N GLU A 6 -37.51 4.82 6.75
CA GLU A 6 -38.26 5.92 6.16
C GLU A 6 -37.29 6.83 5.39
N VAL A 7 -37.54 7.00 4.09
CA VAL A 7 -36.77 7.86 3.21
C VAL A 7 -37.76 8.75 2.47
N ASP A 8 -37.66 10.07 2.66
CA ASP A 8 -38.57 11.07 2.07
C ASP A 8 -40.06 10.85 2.39
N GLY A 9 -40.38 10.28 3.55
CA GLY A 9 -41.75 9.97 3.96
C GLY A 9 -42.31 8.66 3.40
N GLU A 10 -41.50 7.87 2.68
CA GLU A 10 -41.84 6.53 2.22
C GLU A 10 -41.08 5.46 3.00
N LEU A 11 -41.78 4.43 3.48
CA LEU A 11 -41.16 3.27 4.09
C LEU A 11 -40.56 2.37 3.00
N LYS A 12 -39.24 2.20 3.02
CA LYS A 12 -38.49 1.35 2.08
C LYS A 12 -37.87 0.18 2.84
N ALA A 13 -38.13 -1.03 2.34
CA ALA A 13 -37.52 -2.26 2.85
C ALA A 13 -36.14 -2.46 2.21
N PHE A 14 -35.08 -2.24 3.00
CA PHE A 14 -33.70 -2.43 2.57
C PHE A 14 -33.18 -3.82 2.95
N LYS A 15 -32.26 -4.32 2.13
CA LYS A 15 -31.56 -5.58 2.35
C LYS A 15 -30.07 -5.33 2.47
N GLU A 16 -29.49 -5.82 3.56
CA GLU A 16 -28.04 -5.91 3.69
C GLU A 16 -27.54 -7.26 3.17
N VAL A 17 -26.52 -7.22 2.31
CA VAL A 17 -25.90 -8.41 1.71
C VAL A 17 -24.45 -8.48 2.14
N GLY A 18 -24.06 -9.59 2.76
CA GLY A 18 -22.70 -9.86 3.20
C GLY A 18 -22.10 -11.10 2.54
N ILE A 19 -20.78 -11.13 2.42
CA ILE A 19 -20.01 -12.32 2.06
C ILE A 19 -18.95 -12.53 3.13
N SER A 20 -18.83 -13.75 3.64
CA SER A 20 -17.86 -14.08 4.68
C SER A 20 -16.44 -13.69 4.28
N GLY A 21 -15.76 -12.92 5.13
CA GLY A 21 -14.38 -12.47 4.90
C GLY A 21 -14.21 -11.29 3.93
N ALA A 22 -15.31 -10.71 3.44
CA ALA A 22 -15.32 -9.46 2.69
C ALA A 22 -15.49 -8.26 3.64
N GLY A 23 -14.90 -7.13 3.27
CA GLY A 23 -15.33 -5.83 3.77
C GLY A 23 -16.43 -5.27 2.88
N PHE A 24 -16.63 -3.95 2.90
CA PHE A 24 -17.62 -3.26 2.06
C PHE A 24 -16.99 -2.14 1.25
N VAL A 25 -17.65 -1.78 0.14
CA VAL A 25 -17.43 -0.48 -0.51
C VAL A 25 -18.09 0.58 0.36
N SER A 26 -17.31 1.60 0.70
CA SER A 26 -17.59 2.57 1.76
C SER A 26 -17.66 3.96 1.11
N GLU A 27 -18.67 4.14 0.27
CA GLU A 27 -19.05 5.45 -0.30
C GLU A 27 -20.37 5.85 0.37
N SER A 28 -20.30 6.84 1.25
CA SER A 28 -21.44 7.37 2.03
C SER A 28 -22.70 7.53 1.17
N GLY A 29 -23.83 7.02 1.65
CA GLY A 29 -25.14 7.14 1.00
C GLY A 29 -25.35 6.26 -0.24
N LYS A 30 -24.31 5.62 -0.80
CA LYS A 30 -24.43 4.68 -1.94
C LYS A 30 -24.70 3.25 -1.48
N PRO A 31 -25.14 2.34 -2.37
CA PRO A 31 -25.40 0.95 -2.00
C PRO A 31 -24.22 0.25 -1.32
N LEU A 32 -24.44 -0.28 -0.13
CA LEU A 32 -23.45 -1.00 0.67
C LEU A 32 -23.21 -2.41 0.09
N LEU A 33 -22.10 -2.57 -0.64
CA LEU A 33 -21.79 -3.83 -1.33
C LEU A 33 -20.49 -4.47 -0.83
N PRO A 34 -20.43 -5.81 -0.70
CA PRO A 34 -19.22 -6.53 -0.33
C PRO A 34 -18.04 -6.31 -1.29
N SER A 35 -16.85 -6.10 -0.72
CA SER A 35 -15.59 -5.94 -1.44
C SER A 35 -14.47 -6.72 -0.77
N PHE A 36 -13.73 -7.51 -1.55
CA PHE A 36 -12.51 -8.18 -1.12
C PHE A 36 -11.29 -7.35 -1.49
N GLY A 37 -10.76 -6.58 -0.54
CA GLY A 37 -9.48 -5.87 -0.69
C GLY A 37 -8.30 -6.73 -0.25
N ARG A 38 -7.30 -6.92 -1.11
CA ARG A 38 -6.05 -7.64 -0.77
C ARG A 38 -4.85 -6.96 -1.41
N PHE A 39 -3.76 -6.86 -0.64
CA PHE A 39 -2.48 -6.42 -1.19
C PHE A 39 -1.78 -7.58 -1.91
N VAL A 40 -1.23 -7.30 -3.09
CA VAL A 40 -0.43 -8.24 -3.87
C VAL A 40 0.93 -7.61 -4.12
N GLN A 41 1.99 -8.26 -3.64
CA GLN A 41 3.35 -7.82 -3.91
C GLN A 41 3.73 -8.07 -5.37
N ILE A 42 4.35 -7.09 -6.02
CA ILE A 42 4.99 -7.23 -7.31
C ILE A 42 6.50 -6.98 -7.19
N PRO A 43 7.35 -7.56 -8.06
CA PRO A 43 8.77 -7.24 -8.07
C PRO A 43 9.03 -5.76 -8.37
N SER A 44 10.15 -5.23 -7.85
CA SER A 44 10.67 -3.92 -8.24
C SER A 44 10.97 -3.86 -9.74
N GLY A 45 10.92 -2.65 -10.32
CA GLY A 45 11.22 -2.46 -11.75
C GLY A 45 10.25 -3.13 -12.73
N CYS A 46 9.05 -3.53 -12.29
CA CYS A 46 8.03 -4.11 -13.17
C CYS A 46 6.83 -3.18 -13.33
N ASP A 47 6.32 -3.11 -14.55
CA ASP A 47 4.98 -2.61 -14.86
C ASP A 47 3.99 -3.79 -14.82
N PHE A 48 2.70 -3.49 -14.73
CA PHE A 48 1.67 -4.50 -14.64
C PHE A 48 0.48 -4.20 -15.55
N ASP A 49 -0.17 -5.28 -15.99
CA ASP A 49 -1.44 -5.27 -16.73
C ASP A 49 -2.41 -6.24 -16.06
N VAL A 50 -3.70 -5.90 -16.03
CA VAL A 50 -4.72 -6.67 -15.32
C VAL A 50 -5.77 -7.18 -16.29
N SER A 51 -6.02 -8.48 -16.26
CA SER A 51 -7.12 -9.10 -17.01
C SER A 51 -8.06 -9.86 -16.08
N VAL A 52 -9.36 -9.75 -16.36
CA VAL A 52 -10.42 -10.27 -15.49
C VAL A 52 -11.32 -11.23 -16.26
N LYS A 53 -11.48 -12.45 -15.74
CA LYS A 53 -12.44 -13.44 -16.24
C LYS A 53 -13.53 -13.66 -15.21
N ARG A 54 -14.78 -13.71 -15.67
CA ARG A 54 -15.99 -13.80 -14.85
C ARG A 54 -16.77 -15.06 -15.20
N SER A 55 -17.38 -15.68 -14.20
CA SER A 55 -18.33 -16.78 -14.41
C SER A 55 -19.64 -16.30 -15.04
N ARG A 56 -20.57 -17.23 -15.24
CA ARG A 56 -21.97 -16.87 -15.52
C ARG A 56 -22.52 -16.03 -14.37
N ARG A 57 -23.26 -14.98 -14.73
CA ARG A 57 -23.98 -14.10 -13.80
C ARG A 57 -25.22 -14.78 -13.22
N VAL A 58 -25.45 -14.57 -11.94
CA VAL A 58 -26.69 -14.91 -11.22
C VAL A 58 -27.44 -13.61 -10.94
N LYS A 59 -28.76 -13.61 -11.10
CA LYS A 59 -29.60 -12.43 -10.89
C LYS A 59 -30.51 -12.64 -9.68
N PHE A 60 -30.74 -11.57 -8.93
CA PHE A 60 -31.70 -11.49 -7.85
C PHE A 60 -32.53 -10.24 -8.07
N GLU A 61 -33.83 -10.42 -8.24
CA GLU A 61 -34.81 -9.36 -8.48
C GLU A 61 -35.45 -8.95 -7.15
N ASP A 62 -36.05 -7.76 -7.11
CA ASP A 62 -36.69 -7.19 -5.92
C ASP A 62 -35.75 -7.11 -4.70
N VAL A 63 -34.52 -6.65 -4.96
CA VAL A 63 -33.49 -6.41 -3.95
C VAL A 63 -33.10 -4.93 -3.97
N LEU A 64 -33.50 -4.22 -2.92
CA LEU A 64 -33.04 -2.86 -2.65
C LEU A 64 -31.93 -2.93 -1.58
N ILE A 65 -30.70 -2.60 -1.96
CA ILE A 65 -29.53 -2.69 -1.07
C ILE A 65 -29.51 -1.49 -0.13
N THR A 66 -29.19 -1.71 1.15
CA THR A 66 -29.04 -0.62 2.13
C THR A 66 -27.89 0.33 1.77
N ALA A 67 -27.96 1.59 2.19
CA ALA A 67 -26.94 2.59 1.92
C ALA A 67 -25.80 2.53 2.95
N ALA A 68 -24.57 2.80 2.52
CA ALA A 68 -23.42 2.89 3.40
C ALA A 68 -23.55 4.10 4.36
N GLN A 69 -23.22 3.88 5.64
CA GLN A 69 -23.33 4.86 6.72
C GLN A 69 -21.93 5.19 7.26
N GLU A 70 -21.15 5.95 6.50
CA GLU A 70 -19.73 6.23 6.79
C GLU A 70 -19.52 7.38 7.80
N GLU A 71 -20.47 8.30 7.88
CA GLU A 71 -20.46 9.43 8.80
C GLU A 71 -21.08 9.09 10.17
N ALA A 72 -21.62 7.88 10.32
CA ALA A 72 -22.13 7.38 11.59
C ALA A 72 -21.05 7.41 12.68
N VAL A 73 -21.36 8.08 13.80
CA VAL A 73 -20.46 8.19 14.96
C VAL A 73 -20.99 7.35 16.13
N ASP A 74 -20.09 6.65 16.82
CA ASP A 74 -20.42 5.86 18.01
C ASP A 74 -21.18 6.69 19.06
N GLY A 75 -22.40 6.25 19.40
CA GLY A 75 -23.21 6.83 20.46
C GLY A 75 -24.09 8.02 20.06
N ALA A 76 -24.12 8.40 18.78
CA ALA A 76 -25.06 9.38 18.24
C ALA A 76 -25.94 8.72 17.16
N GLU A 77 -27.25 8.91 17.26
CA GLU A 77 -28.14 8.63 16.14
C GLU A 77 -27.92 9.72 15.09
N GLY A 78 -27.12 9.40 14.06
CA GLY A 78 -26.92 10.25 12.89
C GLY A 78 -28.13 10.21 11.95
N GLU A 79 -28.21 11.19 11.05
CA GLU A 79 -29.15 11.14 9.94
C GLU A 79 -28.80 9.95 9.04
N PHE A 80 -29.83 9.28 8.49
CA PHE A 80 -29.61 8.16 7.58
C PHE A 80 -28.97 8.68 6.29
N GLU A 81 -27.75 8.24 6.02
CA GLU A 81 -27.01 8.62 4.82
C GLU A 81 -27.65 7.93 3.62
N PHE A 82 -28.22 8.71 2.70
CA PHE A 82 -28.88 8.19 1.51
C PHE A 82 -28.69 9.10 0.31
N ASP A 83 -27.98 8.62 -0.70
CA ASP A 83 -27.77 9.33 -1.96
C ASP A 83 -28.94 9.05 -2.92
N GLN A 84 -29.93 9.93 -2.92
CA GLN A 84 -31.10 9.84 -3.79
C GLN A 84 -30.72 9.76 -5.28
N ALA A 85 -29.68 10.47 -5.71
CA ALA A 85 -29.28 10.48 -7.12
C ALA A 85 -28.75 9.11 -7.54
N SER A 86 -27.85 8.53 -6.73
CA SER A 86 -27.32 7.19 -6.97
C SER A 86 -28.42 6.11 -6.96
N TYR A 87 -29.45 6.26 -6.11
CA TYR A 87 -30.55 5.28 -6.04
C TYR A 87 -31.62 5.44 -7.13
N ALA A 88 -31.69 6.60 -7.78
CA ALA A 88 -32.62 6.87 -8.88
C ALA A 88 -32.01 6.58 -10.26
N GLU A 89 -30.69 6.46 -10.36
CA GLU A 89 -29.96 6.23 -11.60
C GLU A 89 -30.06 4.77 -12.07
N ASP A 90 -30.37 4.57 -13.36
CA ASP A 90 -30.46 3.26 -14.00
C ASP A 90 -29.06 2.76 -14.45
N GLU A 91 -28.15 2.64 -13.49
CA GLU A 91 -26.77 2.19 -13.69
C GLU A 91 -26.37 1.11 -12.67
N PHE A 92 -25.44 0.22 -13.07
CA PHE A 92 -24.87 -0.76 -12.15
C PHE A 92 -23.76 -0.13 -11.33
N TYR A 93 -23.90 -0.22 -10.01
CA TYR A 93 -22.90 0.15 -9.03
C TYR A 93 -22.34 -1.11 -8.32
N PRO A 94 -21.02 -1.16 -8.04
CA PRO A 94 -19.96 -0.28 -8.56
C PRO A 94 -19.76 -0.47 -10.06
N ALA A 95 -19.15 0.50 -10.75
CA ALA A 95 -18.89 0.38 -12.19
C ALA A 95 -17.98 -0.82 -12.53
N ASP A 96 -16.93 -1.03 -11.73
CA ASP A 96 -15.95 -2.08 -11.93
C ASP A 96 -16.00 -3.18 -10.85
N ILE A 97 -16.10 -4.42 -11.32
CA ILE A 97 -16.04 -5.65 -10.49
C ILE A 97 -14.64 -5.85 -9.91
N VAL A 98 -13.59 -5.38 -10.59
CA VAL A 98 -12.22 -5.46 -10.11
C VAL A 98 -11.57 -4.11 -10.30
N GLU A 99 -11.05 -3.56 -9.21
CA GLU A 99 -10.25 -2.34 -9.23
C GLU A 99 -8.86 -2.67 -8.69
N VAL A 100 -7.83 -2.19 -9.38
CA VAL A 100 -6.43 -2.39 -8.98
C VAL A 100 -5.74 -1.03 -8.90
N SER A 101 -5.31 -0.68 -7.69
CA SER A 101 -4.64 0.59 -7.40
C SER A 101 -3.17 0.34 -7.09
N GLY A 102 -2.30 1.24 -7.56
CA GLY A 102 -0.85 1.14 -7.36
C GLY A 102 -0.04 1.26 -8.65
N PRO A 103 1.27 0.96 -8.60
CA PRO A 103 1.98 0.36 -7.49
C PRO A 103 2.38 1.38 -6.42
N GLN A 104 2.38 0.94 -5.15
CA GLN A 104 2.80 1.74 -4.00
C GLN A 104 3.90 1.02 -3.22
N ASN A 105 4.72 1.78 -2.48
CA ASN A 105 5.74 1.22 -1.60
C ASN A 105 5.22 1.14 -0.17
N MET A 106 5.25 -0.05 0.41
CA MET A 106 4.89 -0.33 1.80
C MET A 106 6.06 -1.03 2.47
N ASP A 107 6.90 -0.28 3.21
CA ASP A 107 8.12 -0.79 3.88
C ASP A 107 9.02 -1.62 2.93
N ASP A 108 9.42 -1.00 1.83
CA ASP A 108 10.19 -1.60 0.73
C ASP A 108 9.49 -2.72 -0.08
N TYR A 109 8.22 -3.02 0.22
CA TYR A 109 7.37 -3.86 -0.64
C TYR A 109 6.68 -2.99 -1.69
N ARG A 110 6.96 -3.25 -2.98
CA ARG A 110 6.13 -2.74 -4.06
C ARG A 110 4.85 -3.57 -4.15
N VAL A 111 3.71 -2.96 -3.89
CA VAL A 111 2.41 -3.63 -3.76
C VAL A 111 1.34 -3.00 -4.63
N LEU A 112 0.39 -3.84 -5.04
CA LEU A 112 -0.88 -3.46 -5.65
C LEU A 112 -2.00 -3.72 -4.65
N LEU A 113 -2.97 -2.82 -4.56
CA LEU A 113 -4.21 -3.05 -3.84
C LEU A 113 -5.26 -3.52 -4.84
N VAL A 114 -5.70 -4.78 -4.69
CA VAL A 114 -6.72 -5.38 -5.55
C VAL A 114 -8.03 -5.47 -4.79
N HIS A 115 -9.06 -4.79 -5.29
CA HIS A 115 -10.44 -4.92 -4.84
C HIS A 115 -11.21 -5.82 -5.80
N VAL A 116 -11.84 -6.88 -5.28
CA VAL A 116 -12.77 -7.73 -6.04
C VAL A 116 -14.17 -7.58 -5.45
N ARG A 117 -15.12 -7.14 -6.27
CA ARG A 117 -16.49 -6.79 -5.92
C ARG A 117 -17.45 -7.71 -6.68
N PRO A 118 -17.81 -8.87 -6.10
CA PRO A 118 -18.54 -9.91 -6.82
C PRO A 118 -20.00 -9.60 -7.09
N LEU A 119 -20.53 -8.56 -6.44
CA LEU A 119 -21.91 -8.12 -6.52
C LEU A 119 -21.97 -6.73 -7.17
N LEU A 120 -22.90 -6.59 -8.10
CA LEU A 120 -23.27 -5.34 -8.75
C LEU A 120 -24.76 -5.11 -8.51
N CYS A 121 -25.17 -3.92 -8.09
CA CYS A 121 -26.59 -3.58 -7.96
C CYS A 121 -26.97 -2.46 -8.91
N ASN A 122 -28.16 -2.54 -9.48
CA ASN A 122 -28.86 -1.41 -10.05
C ASN A 122 -30.01 -1.07 -9.09
N PRO A 123 -29.89 0.02 -8.30
CA PRO A 123 -30.87 0.35 -7.27
C PRO A 123 -32.22 0.80 -7.86
N ALA A 124 -32.22 1.53 -8.99
CA ALA A 124 -33.44 1.97 -9.66
C ALA A 124 -34.30 0.80 -10.13
N GLN A 125 -33.66 -0.28 -10.62
CA GLN A 125 -34.32 -1.50 -11.05
C GLN A 125 -34.52 -2.54 -9.93
N LYS A 126 -34.01 -2.29 -8.72
CA LYS A 126 -33.97 -3.27 -7.60
C LYS A 126 -33.36 -4.62 -8.02
N LEU A 127 -32.31 -4.56 -8.85
CA LEU A 127 -31.69 -5.72 -9.47
C LEU A 127 -30.27 -5.90 -8.95
N LEU A 128 -29.99 -7.05 -8.32
CA LEU A 128 -28.66 -7.45 -7.88
C LEU A 128 -28.12 -8.56 -8.79
N ILE A 129 -26.88 -8.38 -9.27
CA ILE A 129 -26.16 -9.35 -10.09
C ILE A 129 -24.94 -9.82 -9.34
N GLY A 130 -24.75 -11.14 -9.28
CA GLY A 130 -23.59 -11.76 -8.65
C GLY A 130 -22.78 -12.65 -9.59
N TYR A 131 -21.46 -12.70 -9.36
CA TYR A 131 -20.54 -13.63 -10.00
C TYR A 131 -19.94 -14.57 -8.97
N SER A 132 -20.14 -15.88 -9.16
CA SER A 132 -19.63 -16.89 -8.22
C SER A 132 -18.12 -17.09 -8.32
N ASN A 133 -17.54 -16.89 -9.51
CA ASN A 133 -16.10 -16.99 -9.72
C ASN A 133 -15.60 -15.80 -10.52
N ILE A 134 -14.58 -15.14 -9.98
CA ILE A 134 -13.84 -14.06 -10.64
C ILE A 134 -12.36 -14.45 -10.58
N THR A 135 -11.73 -14.51 -11.75
CA THR A 135 -10.30 -14.77 -11.88
C THR A 135 -9.61 -13.50 -12.34
N VAL A 136 -8.75 -12.96 -11.48
CA VAL A 136 -7.91 -11.80 -11.77
C VAL A 136 -6.51 -12.31 -12.13
N THR A 137 -6.01 -11.93 -13.29
CA THR A 137 -4.66 -12.24 -13.76
C THR A 137 -3.86 -10.95 -13.86
N ILE A 138 -2.78 -10.87 -13.11
CA ILE A 138 -1.84 -9.74 -13.14
C ILE A 138 -0.63 -10.18 -13.96
N ASN A 139 -0.50 -9.61 -15.15
CA ASN A 139 0.65 -9.81 -16.02
C ASN A 139 1.73 -8.79 -15.63
N LEU A 140 2.97 -9.24 -15.54
CA LEU A 140 4.09 -8.38 -15.16
C LEU A 140 5.05 -8.26 -16.35
N THR A 141 5.45 -7.02 -16.63
CA THR A 141 6.45 -6.72 -17.67
C THR A 141 7.62 -6.02 -17.02
N GLN A 142 8.83 -6.54 -17.22
CA GLN A 142 10.03 -5.91 -16.71
C GLN A 142 10.29 -4.61 -17.48
N ARG A 143 10.52 -3.53 -16.74
CA ARG A 143 10.93 -2.24 -17.27
C ARG A 143 12.45 -2.14 -17.29
N GLU A 144 12.99 -1.49 -18.30
CA GLU A 144 14.41 -1.10 -18.34
C GLU A 144 14.65 0.01 -17.29
N PRO A 145 15.64 -0.13 -16.39
CA PRO A 145 15.90 0.85 -15.36
C PRO A 145 16.27 2.21 -15.98
N THR A 146 15.70 3.29 -15.45
CA THR A 146 16.14 4.65 -15.80
C THR A 146 17.33 5.04 -14.93
N ALA A 147 18.23 5.89 -15.44
CA ALA A 147 19.45 6.31 -14.73
C ALA A 147 19.19 7.02 -13.37
N GLU A 148 17.96 7.44 -13.12
CA GLU A 148 17.52 8.09 -11.87
C GLU A 148 17.10 7.06 -10.81
N GLU A 149 16.54 5.92 -11.22
CA GLU A 149 16.06 4.83 -10.35
C GLU A 149 17.20 3.96 -9.80
N GLU A 150 18.37 3.94 -10.46
CA GLU A 150 19.59 3.29 -9.94
C GLU A 150 20.05 3.87 -8.58
N VAL A 151 19.61 5.09 -8.23
CA VAL A 151 20.03 5.79 -7.01
C VAL A 151 19.04 5.58 -5.85
N ASP A 152 17.77 5.28 -6.12
CA ASP A 152 16.75 5.06 -5.07
C ASP A 152 16.60 3.57 -4.69
N GLU A 153 17.17 2.65 -5.47
CA GLU A 153 17.18 1.21 -5.13
C GLU A 153 18.27 0.86 -4.09
N TYR A 154 18.51 1.74 -3.10
CA TYR A 154 19.13 1.33 -1.85
C TYR A 154 18.09 0.57 -1.04
N ALA A 155 17.86 -0.70 -1.39
CA ALA A 155 17.11 -1.60 -0.53
C ALA A 155 17.89 -1.71 0.80
N PHE A 156 17.47 -0.96 1.82
CA PHE A 156 17.93 -1.09 3.20
C PHE A 156 17.38 -2.37 3.87
N VAL A 157 17.10 -3.38 3.06
CA VAL A 157 16.49 -4.62 3.53
C VAL A 157 17.62 -5.59 3.83
N ASP A 158 17.86 -5.85 5.11
CA ASP A 158 18.47 -7.09 5.55
C ASP A 158 17.48 -8.23 5.21
N PRO A 159 17.73 -9.02 4.14
CA PRO A 159 16.77 -10.00 3.61
C PRO A 159 16.22 -11.05 4.60
N PRO A 160 16.90 -11.45 5.70
CA PRO A 160 16.42 -12.44 6.64
C PRO A 160 15.47 -11.90 7.71
N THR A 161 15.57 -10.63 8.11
CA THR A 161 14.94 -10.10 9.32
C THR A 161 13.68 -9.27 9.06
N ASN A 162 13.61 -8.53 7.94
CA ASN A 162 12.51 -7.58 7.70
C ASN A 162 11.33 -8.11 6.84
N ARG A 163 11.08 -9.43 6.85
CA ARG A 163 10.09 -10.03 5.91
C ARG A 163 8.90 -10.77 6.52
N GLU A 164 8.76 -10.75 7.83
CA GLU A 164 7.64 -11.39 8.54
C GLU A 164 6.60 -10.39 9.07
N GLY A 165 6.93 -9.09 9.14
CA GLY A 165 6.06 -8.05 9.68
C GLY A 165 4.72 -7.91 8.94
N PHE A 166 4.69 -8.21 7.64
CA PHE A 166 3.47 -8.12 6.83
C PHE A 166 2.68 -9.42 6.73
N GLY A 167 3.18 -10.54 7.28
CA GLY A 167 2.45 -11.81 7.44
C GLY A 167 1.36 -12.10 6.40
N ASN A 168 0.10 -12.14 6.87
CA ASN A 168 -1.11 -12.41 6.08
C ASN A 168 -1.70 -11.17 5.37
N LEU A 169 -1.08 -10.00 5.47
CA LEU A 169 -1.56 -8.77 4.82
C LEU A 169 -1.42 -8.87 3.29
N LEU A 170 -0.33 -9.48 2.83
CA LEU A 170 -0.09 -9.76 1.42
C LEU A 170 -0.72 -11.10 1.05
N LEU A 171 -1.51 -11.13 -0.02
CA LEU A 171 -2.15 -12.35 -0.52
C LEU A 171 -1.14 -13.37 -1.05
N ASN A 172 0.03 -12.91 -1.50
CA ASN A 172 1.12 -13.72 -2.01
C ASN A 172 2.33 -13.76 -1.04
N PRO A 173 2.17 -14.19 0.23
CA PRO A 173 3.08 -13.89 1.34
C PRO A 173 4.41 -14.68 1.34
N ARG A 174 4.75 -15.43 0.29
CA ARG A 174 6.00 -16.20 0.31
C ARG A 174 7.17 -15.35 -0.15
N ARG A 175 8.25 -15.42 0.64
CA ARG A 175 9.56 -14.81 0.39
C ARG A 175 9.95 -14.89 -1.09
N ARG A 176 10.69 -13.87 -1.56
CA ARG A 176 11.40 -13.86 -2.85
C ARG A 176 10.46 -13.91 -4.06
N ILE A 177 9.48 -13.00 -4.12
CA ILE A 177 8.59 -12.88 -5.29
C ILE A 177 9.38 -12.76 -6.60
N SER A 178 10.48 -11.99 -6.60
CA SER A 178 11.36 -11.82 -7.75
C SER A 178 12.06 -13.11 -8.20
N GLU A 179 12.24 -14.10 -7.31
CA GLU A 179 12.78 -15.42 -7.67
C GLU A 179 11.69 -16.39 -8.16
N ARG A 180 10.43 -16.11 -7.84
CA ARG A 180 9.29 -16.97 -8.14
C ARG A 180 8.60 -16.62 -9.45
N VAL A 181 8.69 -15.36 -9.88
CA VAL A 181 8.12 -14.93 -11.16
C VAL A 181 9.15 -15.18 -12.27
N THR A 182 8.89 -16.19 -13.09
CA THR A 182 9.74 -16.57 -14.22
C THR A 182 9.79 -15.48 -15.26
N GLY A 183 10.98 -15.15 -15.77
CA GLY A 183 11.17 -14.16 -16.84
C GLY A 183 11.44 -12.74 -16.38
N ILE A 184 11.31 -12.46 -15.08
CA ILE A 184 11.77 -11.20 -14.47
C ILE A 184 13.19 -11.45 -13.97
N ARG A 185 14.16 -10.69 -14.48
CA ARG A 185 15.48 -10.65 -13.85
C ARG A 185 15.27 -9.95 -12.51
N ALA A 186 15.45 -10.67 -11.40
CA ALA A 186 15.69 -9.99 -10.14
C ALA A 186 16.79 -8.97 -10.42
N ALA A 187 16.51 -7.67 -10.21
CA ALA A 187 17.57 -6.68 -10.13
C ALA A 187 18.61 -7.33 -9.23
N GLY A 188 19.76 -7.69 -9.81
CA GLY A 188 20.76 -8.47 -9.12
C GLY A 188 20.97 -7.75 -7.81
N LEU A 189 20.91 -8.45 -6.67
CA LEU A 189 21.24 -7.87 -5.38
C LEU A 189 22.59 -7.18 -5.58
N THR A 190 22.56 -5.88 -5.82
CA THR A 190 23.72 -5.04 -5.68
C THR A 190 23.99 -5.25 -4.21
N ILE A 191 24.98 -6.09 -3.92
CA ILE A 191 25.59 -6.14 -2.62
C ILE A 191 26.10 -4.71 -2.47
N VAL A 192 25.26 -3.84 -1.92
CA VAL A 192 25.64 -2.49 -1.55
C VAL A 192 26.77 -2.80 -0.58
N PRO A 193 28.03 -2.49 -0.93
CA PRO A 193 29.09 -2.67 0.04
C PRO A 193 28.63 -1.83 1.22
N LEU A 194 28.33 -2.50 2.34
CA LEU A 194 27.93 -1.83 3.57
C LEU A 194 28.92 -0.67 3.72
N PRO A 195 28.47 0.59 3.79
CA PRO A 195 29.39 1.71 3.85
C PRO A 195 30.39 1.39 4.98
N ARG A 196 31.64 1.21 4.58
CA ARG A 196 32.72 0.75 5.46
C ARG A 196 33.17 1.89 6.38
N GLY A 197 32.70 3.11 6.12
CA GLY A 197 32.84 4.27 6.99
C GLY A 197 31.77 4.39 8.10
N PRO A 198 31.86 5.46 8.90
CA PRO A 198 30.90 5.72 9.97
C PRO A 198 29.52 6.09 9.42
N GLU A 199 28.47 5.63 10.10
CA GLU A 199 27.08 6.02 9.84
C GLU A 199 26.83 7.48 10.28
N PHE A 200 27.61 7.96 11.25
CA PHE A 200 27.55 9.33 11.72
C PHE A 200 28.95 9.93 11.91
N LEU A 201 29.22 11.07 11.29
CA LEU A 201 30.50 11.77 11.38
C LEU A 201 30.32 13.12 12.06
N ILE A 202 30.99 13.32 13.21
CA ILE A 202 30.96 14.57 13.95
C ILE A 202 32.24 15.35 13.63
N ILE A 203 32.11 16.46 12.90
CA ILE A 203 33.21 17.39 12.64
C ILE A 203 33.11 18.54 13.64
N TYR A 204 34.15 18.76 14.44
CA TYR A 204 34.10 19.70 15.57
C TYR A 204 35.31 20.64 15.65
N ASP A 205 35.10 21.82 16.23
CA ASP A 205 36.20 22.69 16.68
C ASP A 205 36.74 22.21 18.04
N GLU A 206 38.03 22.37 18.31
CA GLU A 206 38.67 21.88 19.56
C GLU A 206 37.97 22.32 20.85
N ARG A 207 37.31 23.48 20.86
CA ARG A 207 36.52 23.94 22.02
C ARG A 207 35.38 22.97 22.37
N LEU A 208 34.90 22.21 21.39
CA LEU A 208 33.79 21.26 21.50
C LEU A 208 34.25 19.80 21.51
N LYS A 209 35.56 19.54 21.66
CA LYS A 209 36.11 18.18 21.67
C LYS A 209 35.41 17.26 22.67
N LYS A 210 35.34 17.68 23.94
CA LYS A 210 34.73 16.88 25.02
C LYS A 210 33.24 16.57 24.76
N PRO A 211 32.39 17.55 24.40
CA PRO A 211 31.00 17.27 23.99
C PRO A 211 30.90 16.34 22.78
N ALA A 212 31.74 16.50 21.76
CA ALA A 212 31.72 15.70 20.54
C ALA A 212 32.05 14.22 20.82
N GLU A 213 33.10 13.97 21.61
CA GLU A 213 33.50 12.62 22.03
C GLU A 213 32.39 11.95 22.87
N LYS A 214 31.82 12.68 23.84
CA LYS A 214 30.70 12.18 24.66
C LYS A 214 29.48 11.79 23.81
N LEU A 215 29.12 12.61 22.82
CA LEU A 215 28.01 12.31 21.92
C LEU A 215 28.30 11.08 21.05
N ALA A 216 29.52 10.97 20.53
CA ALA A 216 29.93 9.82 19.73
C ALA A 216 29.88 8.51 20.52
N GLU A 217 30.40 8.50 21.75
CA GLU A 217 30.32 7.33 22.64
C GLU A 217 28.87 6.93 22.93
N TRP A 218 27.98 7.90 23.16
CA TRP A 218 26.56 7.63 23.37
C TRP A 218 25.90 7.01 22.14
N LYS A 219 26.18 7.55 20.95
CA LYS A 219 25.62 7.03 19.69
C LYS A 219 26.13 5.63 19.36
N ASN A 220 27.43 5.37 19.57
CA ASN A 220 28.01 4.03 19.42
C ASN A 220 27.37 3.03 20.41
N ARG A 221 27.12 3.43 21.68
CA ARG A 221 26.40 2.59 22.64
C ARG A 221 24.97 2.25 22.22
N ARG A 222 24.33 3.11 21.41
CA ARG A 222 23.01 2.87 20.82
C ARG A 222 23.06 2.16 19.46
N GLY A 223 24.22 1.65 19.06
CA GLY A 223 24.40 0.88 17.84
C GLY A 223 24.64 1.71 16.57
N LEU A 224 24.78 3.04 16.67
CA LEU A 224 25.07 3.90 15.52
C LEU A 224 26.58 4.17 15.43
N ARG A 225 27.26 3.60 14.42
CA ARG A 225 28.71 3.72 14.23
C ARG A 225 29.11 5.18 14.00
N THR A 226 29.67 5.80 15.02
CA THR A 226 29.95 7.24 15.03
C THR A 226 31.44 7.51 15.19
N GLU A 227 31.98 8.36 14.31
CA GLU A 227 33.36 8.85 14.39
C GLU A 227 33.41 10.36 14.59
N THR A 228 34.50 10.85 15.19
CA THR A 228 34.74 12.28 15.40
C THR A 228 36.01 12.73 14.71
N VAL A 229 35.99 13.94 14.13
CA VAL A 229 37.14 14.53 13.44
C VAL A 229 37.24 16.02 13.76
N SER A 230 38.44 16.47 14.11
CA SER A 230 38.69 17.88 14.38
C SER A 230 38.84 18.71 13.09
N ILE A 231 38.28 19.92 13.10
CA ILE A 231 38.47 20.93 12.05
C ILE A 231 39.94 21.34 11.94
N LYS A 232 40.76 21.23 13.00
CA LYS A 232 42.20 21.49 12.88
C LYS A 232 42.89 20.53 11.91
N THR A 233 42.46 19.28 11.90
CA THR A 233 43.02 18.22 11.04
C THR A 233 42.44 18.27 9.63
N VAL A 234 41.15 18.58 9.49
CA VAL A 234 40.46 18.61 8.18
C VAL A 234 40.64 19.93 7.45
N GLY A 235 40.71 21.04 8.19
CA GLY A 235 40.70 22.41 7.70
C GLY A 235 39.29 23.01 7.61
N ASN A 236 39.19 24.31 7.91
CA ASN A 236 37.93 25.04 8.04
C ASN A 236 37.39 25.63 6.72
N SER A 237 37.49 24.89 5.62
CA SER A 237 36.96 25.36 4.32
C SER A 237 35.97 24.36 3.76
N VAL A 238 34.95 24.86 3.06
CA VAL A 238 33.88 24.05 2.46
C VAL A 238 34.45 22.93 1.57
N ALA A 239 35.48 23.24 0.76
CA ALA A 239 36.11 22.26 -0.12
C ALA A 239 36.80 21.13 0.66
N LYS A 240 37.50 21.45 1.77
CA LYS A 240 38.20 20.46 2.60
C LYS A 240 37.22 19.57 3.37
N ILE A 241 36.15 20.14 3.92
CA ILE A 241 35.09 19.38 4.61
C ILE A 241 34.39 18.44 3.63
N LYS A 242 34.01 18.92 2.43
CA LYS A 242 33.43 18.06 1.38
C LYS A 242 34.36 16.91 0.99
N LYS A 243 35.67 17.17 0.89
CA LYS A 243 36.67 16.13 0.61
C LYS A 243 36.76 15.09 1.73
N CYS A 244 36.74 15.52 3.00
CA CYS A 244 36.72 14.64 4.15
C CYS A 244 35.52 13.69 4.13
N ILE A 245 34.31 14.23 3.92
CA ILE A 245 33.07 13.44 3.84
C ILE A 245 33.14 12.44 2.67
N ARG A 246 33.59 12.87 1.49
CA ARG A 246 33.72 12.00 0.31
C ARG A 246 34.70 10.85 0.54
N ASN A 247 35.83 11.10 1.21
CA ASN A 247 36.81 10.07 1.50
C ASN A 247 36.25 9.01 2.46
N ARG A 248 35.47 9.40 3.47
CA ARG A 248 34.86 8.45 4.41
C ARG A 248 33.69 7.65 3.85
N ARG A 249 33.10 8.10 2.74
CA ARG A 249 32.11 7.31 1.97
C ARG A 249 32.75 6.26 1.06
N LYS A 250 34.02 6.42 0.68
CA LYS A 250 34.73 5.53 -0.27
C LYS A 250 35.61 4.47 0.40
N SER A 251 35.95 4.66 1.68
CA SER A 251 36.62 3.66 2.53
C SER A 251 35.66 2.57 2.92
#